data_AF-A0AAV6MJK1-F1
#
_entry.id   AF-A0AAV6MJK1-F1
#
_cell.length_a   1.000
_cell.length_b   1.000
_cell.length_c   1.000
_cell.angle_alpha   90.00
_cell.angle_beta   90.00
_cell.angle_gamma   90.00
#
_symmetry.space_group_name_H-M   'P 1'
#
loop_
_entity.id
_entity.type
_entity.pdbx_description
1 polymer ?
#
loop_
_entity_poly.entity_id
_entity_poly.type
_entity_poly.pdbx_seq_one_letter_code
_entity_poly.pdbx_strand_id
1 'polypeptide(L)'
;MQRRPSSPGSSSVELGDCLEELLKFTLQSHIDGALEHDLGLSAEFCHHLLNDDLPRSNLDRPDISKLYNDLASTLWKSVSKAPCGSLDNLEDKEKCKELITQGGAELVNVLKTANFELHVQEPFFTQLKDGLKIVEGRCAAGDYIRIQPGALILFNKCLLFEVQDVRQYPSFSAMLEAESLDKVLPGVKTLTDGVQIYRNFYSEEKEQSNGVLGIHVKKSAVQPSVILSRIISGLGYNAIQSFLGFSSTEEAL
;
A
#
# COMPACT_ATOMS: atom_id res chain seq x y z
N MET A 1 -2.49 -17.26 14.48
CA MET A 1 -1.05 -16.93 14.63
C MET A 1 -0.78 -15.65 13.85
N GLN A 2 -0.21 -14.62 14.46
CA GLN A 2 0.11 -13.36 13.77
C GLN A 2 1.27 -13.58 12.79
N ARG A 3 1.19 -13.00 11.58
CA ARG A 3 2.24 -13.12 10.56
C ARG A 3 3.51 -12.42 11.07
N ARG A 4 4.63 -13.16 11.13
CA ARG A 4 5.92 -12.54 11.46
C ARG A 4 6.29 -11.52 10.38
N PRO A 5 6.79 -10.33 10.75
CA PRO A 5 7.34 -9.41 9.77
C PRO A 5 8.57 -10.03 9.13
N SER A 6 8.55 -10.14 7.80
CA SER A 6 9.72 -10.54 7.00
C SER A 6 10.83 -9.50 7.15
N SER A 7 12.09 -9.93 7.01
CA SER A 7 13.18 -8.98 6.79
C SER A 7 12.90 -8.24 5.48
N PRO A 8 13.15 -6.93 5.37
CA PRO A 8 12.83 -6.20 4.15
C PRO A 8 13.62 -6.79 3.01
N GLY A 9 12.97 -7.05 1.87
CA GLY A 9 13.67 -7.51 0.68
C GLY A 9 14.60 -6.39 0.17
N SER A 10 15.80 -6.77 -0.28
CA SER A 10 16.65 -5.92 -1.15
C SER A 10 16.28 -6.05 -2.64
N SER A 11 15.32 -6.91 -2.96
CA SER A 11 14.92 -7.21 -4.33
C SER A 11 14.11 -6.07 -4.95
N SER A 12 14.22 -5.94 -6.27
CA SER A 12 13.34 -5.10 -7.08
C SER A 12 11.89 -5.31 -6.65
N VAL A 13 11.22 -4.22 -6.28
CA VAL A 13 9.79 -4.19 -5.96
C VAL A 13 9.02 -4.99 -7.02
N GLU A 14 8.26 -6.01 -6.60
CA GLU A 14 7.35 -6.73 -7.48
C GLU A 14 6.17 -5.80 -7.78
N LEU A 15 6.32 -5.02 -8.85
CA LEU A 15 5.42 -3.91 -9.19
C LEU A 15 3.97 -4.37 -9.39
N GLY A 16 3.75 -5.61 -9.86
CA GLY A 16 2.42 -6.21 -10.01
C GLY A 16 1.69 -6.31 -8.68
N ASP A 17 2.33 -6.93 -7.67
CA ASP A 17 1.78 -7.04 -6.32
C ASP A 17 1.54 -5.67 -5.67
N CYS A 18 2.43 -4.71 -5.95
CA CYS A 18 2.28 -3.36 -5.40
C CYS A 18 1.06 -2.65 -5.96
N LEU A 19 0.72 -2.87 -7.23
CA LEU A 19 -0.45 -2.25 -7.81
C LEU A 19 -1.74 -2.81 -7.22
N GLU A 20 -1.79 -4.10 -6.90
CA GLU A 20 -2.95 -4.71 -6.23
C GLU A 20 -3.21 -4.06 -4.86
N GLU A 21 -2.22 -4.09 -3.98
CA GLU A 21 -2.35 -3.50 -2.63
C GLU A 21 -2.56 -1.99 -2.68
N LEU A 22 -1.93 -1.30 -3.64
CA LEU A 22 -2.12 0.14 -3.83
C LEU A 22 -3.52 0.48 -4.33
N LEU A 23 -4.08 -0.29 -5.27
CA LEU A 23 -5.44 -0.09 -5.74
C LEU A 23 -6.43 -0.30 -4.61
N LYS A 24 -6.28 -1.41 -3.86
CA LYS A 24 -7.10 -1.69 -2.69
C LYS A 24 -7.04 -0.55 -1.66
N PHE A 25 -5.84 -0.08 -1.32
CA PHE A 25 -5.64 1.05 -0.42
C PHE A 25 -6.31 2.34 -0.93
N THR A 26 -6.20 2.61 -2.23
CA THR A 26 -6.75 3.82 -2.86
C THR A 26 -8.28 3.80 -2.85
N LEU A 27 -8.89 2.66 -3.21
CA LEU A 27 -10.35 2.47 -3.18
C LEU A 27 -10.89 2.58 -1.74
N GLN A 28 -10.24 1.92 -0.78
CA GLN A 28 -10.66 1.99 0.63
C GLN A 28 -10.55 3.42 1.18
N SER A 29 -9.46 4.13 0.87
CA SER A 29 -9.28 5.52 1.31
C SER A 29 -10.35 6.46 0.75
N HIS A 30 -10.85 6.19 -0.46
CA HIS A 30 -11.97 6.94 -1.04
C HIS A 30 -13.29 6.63 -0.34
N ILE A 31 -13.58 5.34 -0.05
CA ILE A 31 -14.76 4.92 0.72
C ILE A 31 -14.79 5.59 2.10
N ASP A 32 -13.64 5.64 2.76
CA ASP A 32 -13.49 6.23 4.09
C ASP A 32 -13.52 7.78 4.08
N GLY A 33 -13.55 8.42 2.90
CA GLY A 33 -13.47 9.88 2.76
C GLY A 33 -12.10 10.47 3.15
N ALA A 34 -11.05 9.65 3.17
CA ALA A 34 -9.69 10.01 3.58
C ALA A 34 -8.77 10.39 2.41
N LEU A 35 -9.26 10.28 1.16
CA LEU A 35 -8.49 10.61 -0.03
C LEU A 35 -8.62 12.10 -0.35
N GLU A 36 -7.49 12.78 -0.58
CA GLU A 36 -7.48 14.22 -0.92
C GLU A 36 -8.04 14.52 -2.32
N HIS A 37 -8.05 13.52 -3.21
CA HIS A 37 -8.42 13.65 -4.62
C HIS A 37 -9.65 12.79 -4.92
N ASP A 38 -10.60 13.33 -5.67
CA ASP A 38 -11.77 12.59 -6.13
C ASP A 38 -11.38 11.54 -7.18
N LEU A 39 -11.77 10.28 -6.95
CA LEU A 39 -11.60 9.19 -7.89
C LEU A 39 -12.53 9.27 -9.11
N GLY A 40 -13.55 10.12 -9.10
CA GLY A 40 -14.57 10.15 -10.15
C GLY A 40 -15.41 8.86 -10.19
N LEU A 41 -15.41 8.11 -9.09
CA LEU A 41 -16.17 6.89 -8.86
C LEU A 41 -17.01 7.06 -7.59
N SER A 42 -18.20 6.50 -7.53
CA SER A 42 -19.00 6.50 -6.29
C SER A 42 -18.33 5.61 -5.24
N ALA A 43 -18.49 5.97 -3.96
CA ALA A 43 -18.01 5.14 -2.85
C ALA A 43 -18.67 3.74 -2.86
N GLU A 44 -19.94 3.67 -3.27
CA GLU A 44 -20.68 2.41 -3.45
C GLU A 44 -20.06 1.53 -4.54
N PHE A 45 -19.72 2.10 -5.70
CA PHE A 45 -19.03 1.37 -6.76
C PHE A 45 -17.67 0.84 -6.29
N CYS A 46 -16.88 1.67 -5.59
CA CYS A 46 -15.61 1.24 -5.01
C CYS A 46 -15.78 0.12 -3.99
N HIS A 47 -16.83 0.17 -3.16
CA HIS A 47 -17.16 -0.89 -2.21
C HIS A 47 -17.48 -2.21 -2.92
N HIS A 48 -18.34 -2.18 -3.95
CA HIS A 48 -18.66 -3.37 -4.73
C HIS A 48 -17.44 -3.93 -5.47
N LEU A 49 -16.53 -3.07 -5.94
CA LEU A 49 -15.29 -3.48 -6.59
C LEU A 49 -14.34 -4.23 -5.62
N LEU A 50 -14.32 -3.86 -4.33
CA LEU A 50 -13.50 -4.51 -3.29
C LEU A 50 -14.08 -5.84 -2.78
N ASN A 51 -15.42 -5.97 -2.81
CA ASN A 51 -16.16 -7.07 -2.20
C ASN A 51 -16.79 -8.06 -3.21
N ASP A 52 -16.71 -7.78 -4.51
CA ASP A 52 -17.30 -8.57 -5.62
C ASP A 52 -18.83 -8.60 -5.67
N ASP A 53 -19.47 -7.53 -5.20
CA ASP A 53 -20.93 -7.42 -5.11
C ASP A 53 -21.59 -6.82 -6.38
N LEU A 54 -20.83 -6.60 -7.47
CA LEU A 54 -21.40 -6.10 -8.72
C LEU A 54 -22.29 -7.15 -9.42
N PRO A 55 -23.41 -6.74 -10.07
CA PRO A 55 -24.29 -7.65 -10.80
C PRO A 55 -23.51 -8.46 -11.83
N ARG A 56 -23.35 -9.76 -11.58
CA ARG A 56 -22.61 -10.66 -12.47
C ARG A 56 -23.48 -10.97 -13.69
N SER A 57 -23.29 -10.25 -14.79
CA SER A 57 -23.85 -10.70 -16.07
C SER A 57 -23.11 -11.95 -16.55
N ASN A 58 -23.65 -13.15 -16.30
CA ASN A 58 -23.33 -14.45 -16.92
C ASN A 58 -21.91 -14.64 -17.54
N LEU A 59 -20.83 -14.25 -16.86
CA LEU A 59 -19.47 -14.62 -17.24
C LEU A 59 -19.12 -15.90 -16.48
N ASP A 60 -19.03 -17.02 -17.20
CA ASP A 60 -18.32 -18.23 -16.76
C ASP A 60 -16.83 -17.88 -16.60
N ARG A 61 -16.47 -17.20 -15.51
CA ARG A 61 -15.07 -17.03 -15.09
C ARG A 61 -14.71 -18.16 -14.12
N PRO A 62 -13.72 -19.01 -14.43
CA PRO A 62 -13.38 -20.17 -13.61
C PRO A 62 -12.68 -19.87 -12.28
N ASP A 63 -12.50 -18.61 -11.88
CA ASP A 63 -11.66 -18.29 -10.74
C ASP A 63 -12.24 -17.15 -9.88
N ILE A 64 -12.20 -17.34 -8.56
CA ILE A 64 -12.75 -16.47 -7.51
C ILE A 64 -11.75 -15.30 -7.27
N SER A 65 -11.38 -14.62 -8.35
CA SER A 65 -10.51 -13.45 -8.31
C SER A 65 -11.37 -12.21 -8.15
N LYS A 66 -11.02 -11.35 -7.19
CA LYS A 66 -11.78 -10.13 -6.93
C LYS A 66 -11.75 -9.18 -8.12
N LEU A 67 -12.82 -8.41 -8.35
CA LEU A 67 -12.92 -7.47 -9.47
C LEU A 67 -11.83 -6.39 -9.40
N TYR A 68 -11.42 -5.96 -8.20
CA TYR A 68 -10.27 -5.08 -8.07
C TYR A 68 -8.95 -5.75 -8.51
N ASN A 69 -8.78 -7.07 -8.39
CA ASN A 69 -7.61 -7.79 -8.89
C ASN A 69 -7.58 -7.78 -10.41
N ASP A 70 -8.73 -7.98 -11.04
CA ASP A 70 -8.88 -7.87 -12.50
C ASP A 70 -8.53 -6.47 -12.99
N LEU A 71 -9.01 -5.44 -12.28
CA LEU A 71 -8.68 -4.05 -12.58
C LEU A 71 -7.17 -3.79 -12.41
N ALA A 72 -6.58 -4.21 -11.29
CA ALA A 72 -5.14 -4.08 -11.05
C ALA A 72 -4.33 -4.78 -12.15
N SER A 73 -4.69 -6.01 -12.53
CA SER A 73 -4.02 -6.77 -13.59
C SER A 73 -4.11 -6.07 -14.95
N THR A 74 -5.28 -5.52 -15.28
CA THR A 74 -5.52 -4.81 -16.54
C THR A 74 -4.77 -3.48 -16.59
N LEU A 75 -4.79 -2.72 -15.49
CA LEU A 75 -4.00 -1.51 -15.33
C LEU A 75 -2.50 -1.83 -15.47
N TRP A 76 -2.01 -2.86 -14.77
CA TRP A 76 -0.61 -3.26 -14.83
C TRP A 76 -0.16 -3.64 -16.25
N LYS A 77 -0.96 -4.43 -16.97
CA LYS A 77 -0.68 -4.79 -18.37
C LYS A 77 -0.60 -3.56 -19.26
N SER A 78 -1.53 -2.63 -19.06
CA SER A 78 -1.58 -1.37 -19.81
C SER A 78 -0.36 -0.49 -19.52
N VAL A 79 0.06 -0.38 -18.26
CA VAL A 79 1.28 0.34 -17.86
C VAL A 79 2.55 -0.33 -18.40
N SER A 80 2.58 -1.67 -18.40
CA SER A 80 3.73 -2.47 -18.84
C SER A 80 3.85 -2.61 -20.35
N LYS A 81 2.93 -2.00 -21.13
CA LYS A 81 2.83 -2.17 -22.60
C LYS A 81 2.68 -3.63 -23.03
N ALA A 82 2.18 -4.49 -22.15
CA ALA A 82 1.80 -5.84 -22.52
C ALA A 82 0.51 -5.79 -23.36
N PRO A 83 0.22 -6.81 -24.18
CA PRO A 83 -1.03 -6.85 -24.95
C PRO A 83 -2.25 -6.69 -24.01
N CYS A 84 -2.99 -5.60 -24.17
CA CYS A 84 -4.24 -5.31 -23.46
C CYS A 84 -5.36 -5.25 -24.50
N GLY A 85 -6.40 -6.07 -24.35
CA GLY A 85 -7.42 -6.29 -25.38
C GLY A 85 -8.72 -5.49 -25.23
N SER A 86 -8.88 -4.58 -24.25
CA SER A 86 -10.22 -4.10 -23.87
C SER A 86 -10.56 -2.64 -24.20
N LEU A 87 -9.63 -1.81 -24.67
CA LEU A 87 -9.87 -0.37 -24.86
C LEU A 87 -10.48 -0.01 -26.22
N ASP A 88 -10.78 -0.98 -27.08
CA ASP A 88 -11.16 -0.76 -28.48
C ASP A 88 -12.51 -0.06 -28.67
N ASN A 89 -13.38 -0.09 -27.65
CA ASN A 89 -14.76 0.40 -27.73
C ASN A 89 -14.98 1.78 -27.08
N LEU A 90 -13.93 2.51 -26.67
CA LEU A 90 -14.04 3.79 -25.97
C LEU A 90 -13.89 4.99 -26.93
N GLU A 91 -14.78 5.98 -26.83
CA GLU A 91 -14.74 7.19 -27.67
C GLU A 91 -13.42 7.98 -27.50
N ASP A 92 -12.87 8.02 -26.28
CA ASP A 92 -11.64 8.75 -25.92
C ASP A 92 -10.41 7.82 -25.70
N LYS A 93 -10.36 6.70 -26.41
CA LYS A 93 -9.32 5.66 -26.23
C LYS A 93 -7.88 6.18 -26.24
N GLU A 94 -7.53 7.07 -27.16
CA GLU A 94 -6.16 7.59 -27.27
C GLU A 94 -5.78 8.45 -26.05
N LYS A 95 -6.71 9.25 -25.55
CA LYS A 95 -6.53 10.04 -24.32
C LYS A 95 -6.35 9.13 -23.10
N CYS A 96 -7.18 8.09 -22.96
CA CYS A 96 -7.04 7.11 -21.89
C CYS A 96 -5.69 6.38 -21.95
N LYS A 97 -5.23 5.99 -23.15
CA LYS A 97 -3.92 5.35 -23.34
C LYS A 97 -2.77 6.28 -22.95
N GLU A 98 -2.82 7.55 -23.33
CA GLU A 98 -1.81 8.54 -22.97
C GLU A 98 -1.76 8.73 -21.44
N LEU A 99 -2.92 8.87 -20.79
CA LEU A 99 -3.04 8.98 -19.34
C LEU A 99 -2.43 7.77 -18.61
N ILE A 100 -2.78 6.54 -19.04
CA ILE A 100 -2.22 5.32 -18.46
C ILE A 100 -0.71 5.23 -18.69
N THR A 101 -0.24 5.62 -19.88
CA THR A 101 1.18 5.55 -20.21
C THR A 101 2.00 6.52 -19.37
N GLN A 102 1.57 7.78 -19.29
CA GLN A 102 2.27 8.82 -18.53
C GLN A 102 2.15 8.59 -17.03
N GLY A 103 0.93 8.42 -16.52
CA GLY A 103 0.68 8.16 -15.09
C GLY A 103 1.28 6.83 -14.64
N GLY A 104 1.23 5.81 -15.48
CA GLY A 104 1.88 4.52 -15.23
C GLY A 104 3.40 4.63 -15.12
N ALA A 105 4.04 5.39 -16.02
CA ALA A 105 5.48 5.66 -15.93
C ALA A 105 5.84 6.45 -14.66
N GLU A 106 5.05 7.47 -14.29
CA GLU A 106 5.21 8.20 -13.03
C GLU A 106 5.09 7.27 -11.81
N LEU A 107 4.06 6.43 -11.78
CA LEU A 107 3.81 5.48 -10.70
C LEU A 107 4.96 4.48 -10.55
N VAL A 108 5.40 3.89 -11.67
CA VAL A 108 6.52 2.94 -11.67
C VAL A 108 7.80 3.62 -11.19
N ASN A 109 8.07 4.86 -11.61
CA ASN A 109 9.23 5.60 -11.17
C ASN A 109 9.21 5.84 -9.66
N VAL A 110 8.07 6.26 -9.10
CA VAL A 110 7.92 6.46 -7.66
C VAL A 110 8.08 5.16 -6.88
N LEU A 111 7.45 4.07 -7.31
CA LEU A 111 7.59 2.76 -6.64
C LEU A 111 9.04 2.26 -6.66
N LYS A 112 9.78 2.49 -7.75
CA LYS A 112 11.20 2.14 -7.87
C LYS A 112 12.13 2.96 -6.98
N THR A 113 11.67 4.10 -6.44
CA THR A 113 12.47 4.87 -5.48
C THR A 113 12.52 4.23 -4.10
N ALA A 114 11.58 3.32 -3.77
CA ALA A 114 11.57 2.64 -2.49
C ALA A 114 12.83 1.79 -2.31
N ASN A 115 13.57 2.03 -1.23
CA ASN A 115 14.76 1.27 -0.88
C ASN A 115 14.41 -0.02 -0.13
N PHE A 116 13.30 0.00 0.61
CA PHE A 116 12.86 -1.11 1.45
C PHE A 116 11.34 -1.27 1.40
N GLU A 117 10.88 -2.52 1.46
CA GLU A 117 9.47 -2.86 1.67
C GLU A 117 9.30 -3.42 3.09
N LEU A 118 8.39 -2.82 3.86
CA LEU A 118 8.09 -3.25 5.22
C LEU A 118 6.61 -3.57 5.37
N HIS A 119 6.30 -4.69 6.03
CA HIS A 119 4.94 -5.01 6.40
C HIS A 119 4.66 -4.65 7.87
N VAL A 120 3.56 -3.95 8.10
CA VAL A 120 3.05 -3.53 9.41
C VAL A 120 1.60 -3.97 9.55
N GLN A 121 1.23 -4.52 10.71
CA GLN A 121 -0.12 -4.99 10.98
C GLN A 121 -1.02 -3.86 11.49
N GLU A 122 -2.33 -4.03 11.41
CA GLU A 122 -3.27 -3.20 12.15
C GLU A 122 -3.10 -3.39 13.68
N PRO A 123 -3.30 -2.33 14.48
CA PRO A 123 -3.72 -0.97 14.11
C PRO A 123 -2.57 -0.06 13.64
N PHE A 124 -1.32 -0.54 13.67
CA PHE A 124 -0.14 0.29 13.45
C PHE A 124 -0.02 0.82 12.01
N PHE A 125 -0.55 0.10 11.02
CA PHE A 125 -0.61 0.59 9.65
C PHE A 125 -1.53 1.81 9.53
N THR A 126 -2.75 1.75 10.08
CA THR A 126 -3.65 2.92 10.15
C THR A 126 -3.01 4.07 10.94
N GLN A 127 -2.34 3.78 12.05
CA GLN A 127 -1.65 4.81 12.82
C GLN A 127 -0.49 5.48 12.07
N LEU A 128 0.22 4.76 11.21
CA LEU A 128 1.21 5.35 10.29
C LEU A 128 0.50 6.24 9.26
N LYS A 129 -0.57 5.73 8.63
CA LYS A 129 -1.38 6.46 7.64
C LYS A 129 -1.85 7.82 8.15
N ASP A 130 -2.30 7.85 9.39
CA ASP A 130 -2.89 9.01 10.07
C ASP A 130 -1.84 9.89 10.78
N GLY A 131 -0.56 9.50 10.74
CA GLY A 131 0.54 10.28 11.31
C GLY A 131 0.66 10.22 12.84
N LEU A 132 -0.05 9.29 13.48
CA LEU A 132 0.02 9.06 14.93
C LEU A 132 1.30 8.30 15.30
N LYS A 133 1.62 7.25 14.55
CA LYS A 133 2.85 6.47 14.71
C LYS A 133 3.94 7.07 13.83
N ILE A 134 5.05 7.46 14.44
CA ILE A 134 6.18 8.11 13.75
C ILE A 134 7.52 7.40 13.95
N VAL A 135 7.57 6.38 14.81
CA VAL A 135 8.74 5.53 15.01
C VAL A 135 8.36 4.08 14.79
N GLU A 136 9.11 3.39 13.94
CA GLU A 136 8.97 1.96 13.68
C GLU A 136 10.08 1.16 14.37
N GLY A 137 9.68 0.32 15.34
CA GLY A 137 10.61 -0.51 16.10
C GLY A 137 10.86 -1.87 15.43
N ARG A 138 12.12 -2.25 15.24
CA ARG A 138 12.52 -3.55 14.64
C ARG A 138 13.73 -4.12 15.35
N CYS A 139 13.82 -5.45 15.45
CA CYS A 139 15.08 -6.07 15.87
C CYS A 139 16.17 -5.78 14.82
N ALA A 140 17.38 -5.40 15.27
CA ALA A 140 18.47 -4.95 14.41
C ALA A 140 19.18 -6.13 13.69
N ALA A 141 18.44 -6.88 12.88
CA ALA A 141 18.91 -8.08 12.22
C ALA A 141 18.59 -8.08 10.71
N GLY A 142 19.37 -8.81 9.93
CA GLY A 142 19.15 -8.94 8.48
C GLY A 142 19.18 -7.58 7.78
N ASP A 143 18.29 -7.37 6.82
CA ASP A 143 18.30 -6.19 5.95
C ASP A 143 17.89 -4.89 6.66
N TYR A 144 17.32 -4.97 7.87
CA TYR A 144 16.94 -3.80 8.68
C TYR A 144 18.16 -2.95 9.06
N ILE A 145 19.33 -3.55 9.28
CA ILE A 145 20.55 -2.83 9.70
C ILE A 145 21.09 -1.87 8.61
N ARG A 146 20.64 -2.06 7.37
CA ARG A 146 21.03 -1.24 6.23
C ARG A 146 20.15 0.00 6.06
N ILE A 147 19.05 0.10 6.81
CA ILE A 147 18.17 1.27 6.77
C ILE A 147 18.93 2.45 7.37
N GLN A 148 18.98 3.55 6.63
CA GLN A 148 19.68 4.78 6.99
C GLN A 148 18.77 5.99 6.75
N PRO A 149 19.03 7.14 7.41
CA PRO A 149 18.34 8.40 7.10
C PRO A 149 18.38 8.72 5.61
N GLY A 150 17.26 9.24 5.08
CA GLY A 150 17.04 9.52 3.66
C GLY A 150 16.58 8.32 2.83
N ALA A 151 16.57 7.10 3.39
CA ALA A 151 16.00 5.95 2.70
C ALA A 151 14.46 6.06 2.61
N LEU A 152 13.90 5.54 1.52
CA LEU A 152 12.46 5.43 1.31
C LEU A 152 11.97 4.03 1.66
N ILE A 153 10.91 3.96 2.45
CA ILE A 153 10.23 2.72 2.87
C ILE A 153 8.82 2.70 2.28
N LEU A 154 8.49 1.62 1.58
CA LEU A 154 7.12 1.33 1.14
C LEU A 154 6.46 0.39 2.15
N PHE A 155 5.55 0.93 2.97
CA PHE A 155 4.78 0.15 3.92
C PHE A 155 3.59 -0.53 3.25
N ASN A 156 3.42 -1.83 3.52
CA ASN A 156 2.35 -2.67 2.99
C ASN A 156 2.14 -2.47 1.48
N LYS A 157 3.23 -2.30 0.73
CA LYS A 157 3.24 -2.10 -0.73
C LYS A 157 2.45 -0.88 -1.26
N CYS A 158 1.97 0.03 -0.41
CA CYS A 158 1.11 1.13 -0.84
C CYS A 158 1.46 2.52 -0.27
N LEU A 159 2.10 2.59 0.90
CA LEU A 159 2.28 3.84 1.63
C LEU A 159 3.77 4.20 1.76
N LEU A 160 4.17 5.31 1.15
CA LEU A 160 5.59 5.68 1.02
C LEU A 160 6.04 6.63 2.14
N PHE A 161 7.13 6.31 2.80
CA PHE A 161 7.73 7.09 3.87
C PHE A 161 9.22 7.33 3.64
N GLU A 162 9.73 8.43 4.17
CA GLU A 162 11.15 8.73 4.24
C GLU A 162 11.64 8.55 5.68
N VAL A 163 12.77 7.85 5.82
CA VAL A 163 13.46 7.68 7.10
C VAL A 163 14.15 8.97 7.49
N GLN A 164 13.76 9.52 8.63
CA GLN A 164 14.32 10.77 9.15
C GLN A 164 15.54 10.54 10.03
N ASP A 165 15.53 9.45 10.81
CA ASP A 165 16.59 9.09 11.76
C ASP A 165 16.52 7.58 12.05
N VAL A 166 17.63 6.96 12.45
CA VAL A 166 17.69 5.56 12.88
C VAL A 166 18.55 5.45 14.12
N ARG A 167 17.97 4.96 15.21
CA ARG A 167 18.66 4.82 16.50
C ARG A 167 18.70 3.38 16.97
N GLN A 168 19.79 3.01 17.63
CA GLN A 168 19.97 1.67 18.17
C GLN A 168 19.78 1.66 19.69
N TYR A 169 19.16 0.59 20.17
CA TYR A 169 18.84 0.37 21.57
C TYR A 169 19.17 -1.06 22.00
N PRO A 170 19.55 -1.29 23.26
CA PRO A 170 19.85 -2.62 23.76
C PRO A 170 18.61 -3.52 23.87
N SER A 171 17.40 -2.93 23.96
CA SER A 171 16.15 -3.65 24.15
C SER A 171 14.94 -2.86 23.63
N PHE A 172 13.81 -3.54 23.41
CA PHE A 172 12.54 -2.87 23.08
C PHE A 172 12.08 -1.99 24.23
N SER A 173 12.28 -2.41 25.48
CA SER A 173 11.93 -1.57 26.64
C SER A 173 12.72 -0.26 26.62
N ALA A 174 14.03 -0.31 26.37
CA ALA A 174 14.86 0.89 26.30
C ALA A 174 14.47 1.81 25.12
N MET A 175 14.16 1.21 23.96
CA MET A 175 13.65 1.97 22.81
C MET A 175 12.31 2.65 23.13
N LEU A 176 11.34 1.92 23.70
CA LEU A 176 10.01 2.45 24.01
C LEU A 176 10.06 3.57 25.07
N GLU A 177 10.97 3.46 26.02
CA GLU A 177 11.21 4.51 27.02
C GLU A 177 11.84 5.76 26.38
N ALA A 178 12.90 5.59 25.59
CA ALA A 178 13.64 6.70 25.01
C ALA A 178 12.87 7.42 23.89
N GLU A 179 12.15 6.67 23.04
CA GLU A 179 11.42 7.20 21.89
C GLU A 179 9.99 7.65 22.22
N SER A 180 9.55 7.43 23.47
CA SER A 180 8.16 7.54 23.93
C SER A 180 7.24 6.46 23.35
N LEU A 181 6.61 5.71 24.26
CA LEU A 181 5.69 4.62 23.93
C LEU A 181 4.61 5.04 22.92
N ASP A 182 4.02 6.22 23.07
CA ASP A 182 2.92 6.68 22.22
C ASP A 182 3.36 6.99 20.78
N LYS A 183 4.63 7.35 20.55
CA LYS A 183 5.16 7.58 19.19
C LYS A 183 5.46 6.28 18.45
N VAL A 184 5.73 5.21 19.19
CA VAL A 184 6.08 3.88 18.65
C VAL A 184 4.85 2.98 18.55
N LEU A 185 4.02 2.95 19.59
CA LEU A 185 2.82 2.12 19.72
C LEU A 185 1.64 2.96 20.27
N PRO A 186 1.08 3.89 19.47
CA PRO A 186 -0.02 4.73 19.91
C PRO A 186 -1.18 3.95 20.53
N GLY A 187 -1.70 4.45 21.66
CA GLY A 187 -2.81 3.83 22.40
C GLY A 187 -2.41 2.70 23.36
N VAL A 188 -1.15 2.26 23.37
CA VAL A 188 -0.63 1.31 24.38
C VAL A 188 -0.31 2.06 25.67
N LYS A 189 -0.74 1.51 26.81
CA LYS A 189 -0.71 2.23 28.10
C LYS A 189 0.59 2.05 28.89
N THR A 190 1.28 0.91 28.72
CA THR A 190 2.44 0.57 29.55
C THR A 190 3.59 0.03 28.71
N LEU A 191 4.83 0.23 29.18
CA LEU A 191 6.02 -0.32 28.53
C LEU A 191 5.97 -1.85 28.46
N THR A 192 5.48 -2.50 29.51
CA THR A 192 5.33 -3.96 29.57
C THR A 192 4.41 -4.48 28.45
N ASP A 193 3.25 -3.86 28.26
CA ASP A 193 2.33 -4.21 27.16
C ASP A 193 2.98 -3.96 25.79
N GLY A 194 3.73 -2.85 25.68
CA GLY A 194 4.48 -2.52 24.47
C GLY A 194 5.53 -3.57 24.11
N VAL A 195 6.32 -4.03 25.09
CA VAL A 195 7.29 -5.12 24.90
C VAL A 195 6.57 -6.41 24.52
N GLN A 196 5.42 -6.71 25.13
CA GLN A 196 4.66 -7.92 24.82
C GLN A 196 4.15 -7.95 23.37
N ILE A 197 3.83 -6.79 22.78
CA ILE A 197 3.52 -6.70 21.34
C ILE A 197 4.71 -7.17 20.50
N TYR A 198 5.92 -6.74 20.82
CA TYR A 198 7.13 -7.19 20.11
C TYR A 198 7.44 -8.68 20.32
N ARG A 199 7.06 -9.26 21.46
CA ARG A 199 7.23 -10.71 21.74
C ARG A 199 6.41 -11.60 20.83
N ASN A 200 5.34 -11.09 20.22
CA ASN A 200 4.61 -11.83 19.18
C ASN A 200 5.46 -12.05 17.91
N PHE A 201 6.54 -11.28 17.74
CA PHE A 201 7.37 -11.27 16.53
C PHE A 201 8.82 -11.70 16.77
N TYR A 202 9.39 -11.37 17.94
CA TYR A 202 10.80 -11.56 18.26
C TYR A 202 10.98 -12.24 19.62
N SER A 203 11.82 -13.27 19.68
CA SER A 203 12.26 -13.86 20.94
C SER A 203 13.21 -12.92 21.69
N GLU A 204 13.28 -13.09 23.01
CA GLU A 204 14.20 -12.34 23.88
C GLU A 204 15.67 -12.56 23.47
N GLU A 205 16.03 -13.80 23.15
CA GLU A 205 17.37 -14.16 22.68
C GLU A 205 17.76 -13.37 21.42
N LYS A 206 16.82 -13.19 20.48
CA LYS A 206 17.07 -12.44 19.25
C LYS A 206 17.23 -10.95 19.51
N GLU A 207 16.43 -10.41 20.41
CA GLU A 207 16.58 -9.02 20.87
C GLU A 207 17.92 -8.81 21.57
N GLN A 208 18.30 -9.68 22.51
CA GLN A 208 19.55 -9.55 23.26
C GLN A 208 20.79 -9.68 22.37
N SER A 209 20.73 -10.54 21.36
CA SER A 209 21.87 -10.76 20.44
C SER A 209 22.06 -9.63 19.43
N ASN A 210 20.99 -8.99 18.97
CA ASN A 210 21.05 -8.00 17.89
C ASN A 210 20.82 -6.56 18.37
N GLY A 211 20.13 -6.37 19.50
CA GLY A 211 19.52 -5.10 19.86
C GLY A 211 18.30 -4.76 19.00
N VAL A 212 17.89 -3.50 19.07
CA VAL A 212 16.66 -2.96 18.47
C VAL A 212 16.97 -1.65 17.75
N LEU A 213 16.28 -1.41 16.63
CA LEU A 213 16.27 -0.16 15.89
C LEU A 213 14.96 0.58 16.17
N GLY A 214 15.05 1.87 16.49
CA GLY A 214 13.97 2.84 16.34
C GLY A 214 14.15 3.61 15.04
N ILE A 215 13.27 3.37 14.06
CA ILE A 215 13.33 3.97 12.72
C ILE A 215 12.32 5.11 12.68
N HIS A 216 12.77 6.36 12.69
CA HIS A 216 11.92 7.52 12.59
C HIS A 216 11.48 7.70 11.16
N VAL A 217 10.17 7.80 10.93
CA VAL A 217 9.60 7.85 9.59
C VAL A 217 8.67 9.05 9.45
N LYS A 218 8.69 9.65 8.26
CA LYS A 218 7.77 10.72 7.87
C LYS A 218 7.12 10.37 6.54
N LYS A 219 5.81 10.61 6.41
CA LYS A 219 5.07 10.36 5.18
C LYS A 219 5.72 11.16 4.03
N SER A 220 6.01 10.50 2.93
CA SER A 220 6.59 11.15 1.75
C SER A 220 5.60 12.17 1.17
N ALA A 221 6.12 13.29 0.66
CA ALA A 221 5.31 14.29 -0.04
C ALA A 221 4.71 13.72 -1.35
N VAL A 222 5.35 12.71 -1.94
CA VAL A 222 4.84 12.01 -3.12
C VAL A 222 4.30 10.65 -2.67
N GLN A 223 3.00 10.43 -2.88
CA GLN A 223 2.34 9.17 -2.55
C GLN A 223 1.92 8.43 -3.82
N PRO A 224 2.19 7.12 -3.94
CA PRO A 224 1.72 6.29 -5.06
C PRO A 224 0.19 6.37 -5.26
N SER A 225 -0.58 6.47 -4.17
CA SER A 225 -2.04 6.54 -4.23
C SER A 225 -2.56 7.81 -4.89
N VAL A 226 -1.82 8.92 -4.79
CA VAL A 226 -2.16 10.19 -5.45
C VAL A 226 -1.92 10.11 -6.95
N ILE A 227 -0.93 9.32 -7.40
CA ILE A 227 -0.73 9.06 -8.83
C ILE A 227 -1.84 8.14 -9.34
N LEU A 228 -2.13 7.06 -8.61
CA LEU A 228 -3.15 6.11 -9.02
C LEU A 228 -4.56 6.74 -9.04
N SER A 229 -4.88 7.60 -8.07
CA SER A 229 -6.16 8.31 -8.05
C SER A 229 -6.36 9.20 -9.27
N ARG A 230 -5.31 9.91 -9.71
CA ARG A 230 -5.33 10.71 -10.94
C ARG A 230 -5.57 9.85 -12.18
N ILE A 231 -4.95 8.67 -12.26
CA ILE A 231 -5.18 7.72 -13.37
C ILE A 231 -6.64 7.26 -13.38
N ILE A 232 -7.15 6.80 -12.24
CA ILE A 232 -8.53 6.29 -12.12
C ILE A 232 -9.54 7.40 -12.45
N SER A 233 -9.36 8.59 -11.89
CA SER A 233 -10.20 9.76 -12.14
C SER A 233 -10.20 10.16 -13.62
N GLY A 234 -9.02 10.15 -14.27
CA GLY A 234 -8.89 10.45 -15.70
C GLY A 234 -9.48 9.38 -16.63
N LEU A 235 -9.54 8.12 -16.18
CA LEU A 235 -10.24 7.04 -16.91
C LEU A 235 -11.76 7.20 -16.80
N GLY A 236 -12.24 7.55 -15.61
CA GLY A 236 -13.67 7.66 -15.33
C GLY A 236 -14.39 6.31 -15.35
N TYR A 237 -15.66 6.33 -14.98
CA TYR A 237 -16.49 5.13 -14.80
C TYR A 237 -16.54 4.22 -16.04
N ASN A 238 -16.82 4.78 -17.22
CA ASN A 238 -17.02 4.02 -18.45
C ASN A 238 -15.77 3.22 -18.86
N ALA A 239 -14.58 3.81 -18.72
CA ALA A 239 -13.34 3.11 -19.04
C ALA A 239 -13.05 1.99 -18.03
N ILE A 240 -13.33 2.22 -16.74
CA ILE A 240 -13.17 1.21 -15.69
C ILE A 240 -14.14 0.04 -15.89
N GLN A 241 -15.40 0.29 -16.26
CA GLN A 241 -16.35 -0.76 -16.63
C GLN A 241 -15.86 -1.57 -17.83
N SER A 242 -15.34 -0.90 -18.86
CA SER A 242 -14.75 -1.55 -20.03
C SER A 242 -13.54 -2.42 -19.68
N PHE A 243 -12.71 -2.03 -18.69
CA PHE A 243 -11.61 -2.85 -18.16
C PHE A 243 -12.09 -4.11 -17.45
N LEU A 244 -13.22 -4.02 -16.76
CA LEU A 244 -13.84 -5.16 -16.08
C LEU A 244 -14.64 -6.06 -17.04
N GLY A 245 -14.81 -5.64 -18.30
CA GLY A 245 -15.55 -6.38 -19.31
C GLY A 245 -17.07 -6.22 -19.21
N PHE A 246 -17.55 -5.18 -18.52
CA PHE A 246 -18.97 -4.84 -18.50
C PHE A 246 -19.38 -4.13 -19.80
N SER A 247 -20.53 -4.50 -20.34
CA SER A 247 -21.16 -3.80 -21.47
C SER A 247 -21.69 -2.44 -21.01
N SER A 248 -21.55 -1.41 -21.85
CA SER A 248 -21.89 0.00 -21.59
C SER A 248 -23.40 0.31 -21.45
N THR A 249 -24.19 -0.60 -20.89
CA THR A 249 -25.66 -0.50 -20.82
C THR A 249 -26.27 -0.71 -19.44
N GLU A 250 -25.50 -0.68 -18.36
CA GLU A 250 -26.07 -0.73 -17.00
C GLU A 250 -25.57 0.46 -16.15
N GLU A 251 -26.16 1.63 -16.40
CA GLU A 251 -26.44 2.56 -15.30
C GLU A 251 -27.58 1.95 -14.47
N ALA A 252 -27.24 1.31 -13.36
CA ALA A 252 -28.13 1.12 -12.22
C ALA A 252 -27.33 0.60 -11.03
N LEU A 253 -26.77 1.54 -10.26
CA LEU A 253 -26.74 1.61 -8.78
C LEU A 253 -25.83 2.78 -8.38
#